data_AF-A0A2G9TTF3-F1
#
_entry.id   AF-A0A2G9TTF3-F1
#
_cell.length_a   1.000
_cell.length_b   1.000
_cell.length_c   1.000
_cell.angle_alpha   90.00
_cell.angle_beta   90.00
_cell.angle_gamma   90.00
#
_symmetry.space_group_name_H-M   'P 1'
#
loop_
_entity.id
_entity.type
_entity.pdbx_description
1 polymer ?
#
loop_
_entity_poly.entity_id
_entity_poly.type
_entity_poly.pdbx_seq_one_letter_code
_entity_poly.pdbx_strand_id
1 'polypeptide(L)'
;MASGGAERFVESQSDSKKDPLIFWFNGGPGCSSMDGLLNEMGPYFVNLDGKSLRENPDSWNKQTLGKTPWTFNHQIAGFKTLYKGLTFIT
;
A
#
# COMPACT_ATOMS: atom_id res chain seq x y z
N MET A 1 -11.92 -1.04 17.21
CA MET A 1 -12.22 -2.49 17.12
C MET A 1 -12.04 -2.89 15.66
N ALA A 2 -11.08 -3.77 15.37
CA ALA A 2 -11.04 -4.51 14.11
C ALA A 2 -10.92 -5.99 14.50
N SER A 3 -12.01 -6.71 14.36
CA SER A 3 -12.14 -8.13 14.70
C SER A 3 -11.86 -9.00 13.48
N GLY A 4 -10.89 -9.92 13.60
CA GLY A 4 -10.93 -11.24 12.96
C GLY A 4 -10.65 -11.34 11.46
N GLY A 5 -9.53 -12.00 11.11
CA GLY A 5 -9.18 -12.42 9.75
C GLY A 5 -7.76 -11.97 9.38
N ALA A 6 -6.98 -12.83 8.73
CA ALA A 6 -5.61 -12.54 8.26
C ALA A 6 -5.60 -11.57 7.05
N GLU A 7 -6.47 -10.58 7.05
CA GLU A 7 -6.74 -9.67 5.96
C GLU A 7 -6.38 -8.26 6.46
N ARG A 8 -5.18 -7.79 6.09
CA ARG A 8 -4.72 -6.45 6.47
C ARG A 8 -5.19 -5.45 5.41
N PHE A 9 -6.30 -4.79 5.70
CA PHE A 9 -6.80 -3.63 4.96
C PHE A 9 -6.45 -2.35 5.71
N VAL A 10 -5.97 -1.33 5.00
CA VAL A 10 -5.63 -0.02 5.56
C VAL A 10 -6.45 1.04 4.84
N GLU A 11 -7.27 1.77 5.60
CA GLU A 11 -8.09 2.85 5.05
C GLU A 11 -7.24 4.07 4.68
N SER A 12 -7.74 4.83 3.70
CA SER A 12 -7.20 6.14 3.36
C SER A 12 -7.31 7.10 4.56
N GLN A 13 -6.27 7.90 4.77
CA GLN A 13 -6.22 8.97 5.76
C GLN A 13 -6.77 10.30 5.21
N SER A 14 -7.09 10.39 3.91
CA SER A 14 -7.80 11.54 3.34
C SER A 14 -9.33 11.39 3.39
N ASP A 15 -9.97 10.77 2.40
CA ASP A 15 -11.41 10.52 2.38
C ASP A 15 -11.66 9.06 1.96
N SER A 16 -11.68 8.15 2.95
CA SER A 16 -11.83 6.70 2.73
C SER A 16 -13.10 6.29 1.98
N LYS A 17 -14.09 7.19 1.86
CA LYS A 17 -15.33 6.94 1.10
C LYS A 17 -15.22 7.32 -0.37
N LYS A 18 -14.30 8.21 -0.74
CA LYS A 18 -14.13 8.71 -2.11
C LYS A 18 -12.84 8.25 -2.77
N ASP A 19 -11.81 7.98 -1.98
CA ASP A 19 -10.51 7.56 -2.47
C ASP A 19 -10.57 6.15 -3.09
N PRO A 20 -9.73 5.86 -4.10
CA PRO A 20 -9.77 4.59 -4.82
C PRO A 20 -9.30 3.44 -3.93
N LEU A 21 -9.81 2.24 -4.21
CA LEU A 21 -9.27 1.01 -3.66
C LEU A 21 -8.00 0.61 -4.43
N ILE A 22 -6.94 0.25 -3.69
CA ILE A 22 -5.66 -0.20 -4.24
C ILE A 22 -5.40 -1.62 -3.74
N PHE A 23 -5.11 -2.53 -4.67
CA PHE A 23 -4.55 -3.84 -4.35
C PHE A 23 -3.04 -3.83 -4.64
N TRP A 24 -2.26 -4.29 -3.66
CA TRP A 24 -0.80 -4.40 -3.76
C TRP A 24 -0.36 -5.86 -3.61
N PHE A 25 0.49 -6.30 -4.53
CA PHE A 25 1.08 -7.64 -4.50
C PHE A 25 2.59 -7.53 -4.56
N ASN A 26 3.28 -8.02 -3.53
CA ASN A 26 4.70 -8.27 -3.65
C ASN A 26 4.93 -9.44 -4.65
N GLY A 27 6.02 -9.37 -5.42
CA GLY A 27 6.37 -10.35 -6.44
C GLY A 27 6.99 -11.65 -5.89
N GLY A 28 7.91 -12.25 -6.66
CA GLY A 28 8.56 -13.52 -6.32
C GLY A 28 8.01 -14.72 -7.10
N PRO A 29 7.94 -15.88 -6.47
CA PRO A 29 6.63 -16.37 -6.04
C PRO A 29 6.64 -16.77 -4.56
N GLY A 30 5.51 -16.57 -3.87
CA GLY A 30 5.33 -16.97 -2.47
C GLY A 30 5.79 -15.95 -1.42
N CYS A 31 6.30 -14.78 -1.82
CA CYS A 31 6.57 -13.68 -0.89
C CYS A 31 5.25 -13.09 -0.33
N SER A 32 5.30 -12.62 0.91
CA SER A 32 4.13 -12.00 1.56
C SER A 32 4.05 -10.51 1.21
N SER A 33 2.86 -10.03 0.83
CA SER A 33 2.61 -8.59 0.69
C SER A 33 2.70 -7.81 2.01
N MET A 34 2.84 -8.50 3.14
CA MET A 34 3.16 -7.87 4.43
C MET A 34 4.51 -7.14 4.39
N ASP A 35 5.42 -7.57 3.52
CA ASP A 35 6.69 -6.89 3.32
C ASP A 35 6.47 -5.47 2.77
N GLY A 36 5.66 -5.30 1.72
CA GLY A 36 5.28 -3.98 1.24
C GLY A 36 4.55 -3.12 2.26
N LEU A 37 3.73 -3.75 3.10
CA LEU A 37 3.02 -3.06 4.18
C LEU A 37 3.96 -2.55 5.29
N LEU A 38 4.99 -3.31 5.68
CA LEU A 38 5.81 -3.00 6.85
C LEU A 38 7.20 -2.46 6.52
N ASN A 39 7.65 -2.57 5.26
CA ASN A 39 9.01 -2.20 4.85
C ASN A 39 9.06 -1.26 3.65
N GLU A 40 7.96 -1.07 2.90
CA GLU A 40 7.97 -0.24 1.69
C GLU A 40 7.04 0.99 1.81
N MET A 41 5.72 0.79 1.78
CA MET A 41 4.75 1.86 1.51
C MET A 41 3.59 1.98 2.50
N GLY A 42 3.45 1.03 3.42
CA GLY A 42 2.37 1.05 4.41
C GLY A 42 2.50 2.19 5.42
N PRO A 43 1.50 2.36 6.29
CA PRO A 43 1.40 3.49 7.22
C PRO A 43 2.49 3.51 8.29
N TYR A 44 3.11 2.36 8.53
CA TYR A 44 4.17 2.18 9.51
C TYR A 44 5.25 1.28 8.97
N PHE A 45 6.48 1.58 9.35
CA PHE A 45 7.61 0.68 9.18
C PHE A 45 7.88 -0.11 10.45
N VAL A 46 8.28 -1.37 10.31
CA VAL A 46 8.84 -2.12 11.43
C VAL A 46 10.24 -1.61 11.77
N ASN A 47 10.51 -1.40 13.06
CA ASN A 47 11.84 -1.05 13.52
C ASN A 47 12.74 -2.30 13.60
N LEU A 48 14.05 -2.08 13.67
CA LEU A 48 15.04 -3.16 13.74
C LEU A 48 14.89 -4.04 14.99
N ASP A 49 14.21 -3.55 16.03
CA ASP A 49 13.90 -4.34 17.23
C ASP A 49 12.85 -5.43 16.97
N GLY A 50 12.19 -5.42 15.80
CA GLY A 50 11.14 -6.36 15.41
C GLY A 50 9.86 -6.25 16.26
N LYS A 51 9.74 -5.22 17.09
CA LYS A 51 8.70 -5.10 18.12
C LYS A 51 7.95 -3.77 18.04
N SER A 52 8.63 -2.70 17.65
CA SER A 52 8.05 -1.38 17.53
C SER A 52 7.84 -0.98 16.08
N LEU A 53 6.89 -0.07 15.90
CA LEU A 53 6.55 0.52 14.61
C LEU A 53 6.90 2.01 14.65
N ARG A 54 7.39 2.54 13.53
CA ARG A 54 7.54 3.98 13.31
C ARG A 54 6.66 4.42 12.15
N GLU A 55 6.11 5.61 12.24
CA GLU A 55 5.24 6.15 11.18
C GLU A 55 6.00 6.32 9.86
N ASN A 56 5.30 6.01 8.76
CA ASN A 56 5.76 6.35 7.42
C ASN A 56 5.12 7.70 6.99
N PRO A 57 5.89 8.80 6.89
CA PRO A 57 5.35 10.08 6.44
C PRO A 57 4.87 10.02 4.99
N ASP A 58 5.48 9.15 4.17
CA ASP A 58 5.21 9.00 2.73
C ASP A 58 4.28 7.82 2.42
N SER A 59 3.51 7.35 3.40
CA SER A 59 2.64 6.20 3.19
C SER A 59 1.62 6.44 2.09
N TRP A 60 1.39 5.42 1.27
CA TRP A 60 0.44 5.49 0.17
C TRP A 60 -1.01 5.71 0.63
N ASN A 61 -1.36 5.30 1.86
CA ASN A 61 -2.70 5.55 2.38
C ASN A 61 -2.91 7.00 2.86
N LYS A 62 -1.89 7.86 2.82
CA LYS A 62 -2.01 9.31 3.06
C LYS A 62 -2.25 10.09 1.77
N GLN A 63 -1.88 9.51 0.63
CA GLN A 63 -1.89 10.22 -0.63
C GLN A 63 -3.24 10.07 -1.31
N THR A 64 -3.88 11.21 -1.56
CA THR A 64 -4.91 11.29 -2.59
C THR A 64 -4.21 11.01 -3.91
N LEU A 65 -4.48 9.86 -4.54
CA LEU A 65 -4.01 9.57 -5.90
C LEU A 65 -4.64 10.62 -6.84
N GLY A 66 -4.00 11.79 -6.97
CA GLY A 66 -4.34 12.78 -7.95
C GLY A 66 -4.41 12.11 -9.31
N LYS A 67 -5.39 12.50 -10.13
CA LYS A 67 -5.78 11.89 -11.41
C LYS A 67 -4.69 11.90 -12.52
N THR A 68 -3.43 12.13 -12.15
CA THR A 68 -2.27 11.99 -13.01
C THR A 68 -1.57 10.66 -12.68
N PRO A 69 -1.37 9.77 -13.66
CA PRO A 69 -0.55 8.58 -13.48
C PRO A 69 0.80 9.00 -12.91
N TRP A 70 1.23 8.36 -11.81
CA TRP A 70 2.61 8.42 -11.36
C TRP A 70 3.51 7.99 -12.50
N THR A 71 4.15 8.93 -13.19
CA THR A 71 5.33 8.62 -13.99
C THR A 71 6.48 8.45 -13.01
N PHE A 72 6.61 7.26 -12.43
CA PHE A 72 7.90 6.85 -11.90
C PHE A 72 8.84 6.77 -13.12
N ASN A 73 9.69 7.79 -13.29
CA ASN A 73 10.73 7.76 -14.34
C ASN A 73 11.76 6.63 -14.11
N HIS A 74 11.64 5.93 -12.97
CA HIS A 74 12.31 4.67 -12.66
C HIS A 74 11.30 3.73 -11.96
N GLN A 75 10.52 2.99 -12.74
CA GLN A 75 9.70 1.89 -12.23
C GLN A 75 10.65 0.78 -11.73
N ILE A 76 10.60 0.44 -10.43
CA ILE A 76 11.48 -0.60 -9.85
C ILE A 76 10.99 -2.02 -10.22
N ALA A 77 9.68 -2.20 -10.43
CA ALA A 77 9.04 -3.32 -11.15
C ALA A 77 7.51 -3.06 -11.22
N GLY A 78 6.78 -3.87 -12.01
CA GLY A 78 5.31 -3.97 -11.97
C GLY A 78 4.52 -3.19 -13.01
N PHE A 79 3.22 -3.51 -13.11
CA PHE A 79 2.27 -2.87 -14.03
C PHE A 79 1.11 -2.25 -13.24
N LYS A 80 0.74 -1.00 -13.56
CA LYS A 80 -0.49 -0.39 -13.05
C LYS A 80 -1.66 -0.78 -13.96
N THR A 81 -2.61 -1.56 -13.45
CA THR A 81 -3.87 -1.83 -14.15
C THR A 81 -5.03 -1.16 -13.44
N LEU A 82 -5.88 -0.47 -14.20
CA LEU A 82 -7.13 0.13 -13.71
C LEU A 82 -8.31 -0.68 -14.22
N TYR A 83 -9.15 -1.20 -13.31
CA TYR A 83 -10.39 -1.89 -13.67
C TYR A 83 -11.54 -1.41 -12.80
N LYS A 84 -12.54 -0.73 -13.39
CA LYS A 84 -13.74 -0.25 -12.67
C LYS A 84 -13.43 0.55 -11.39
N GLY A 85 -12.41 1.41 -11.41
CA GLY A 85 -11.98 2.20 -10.24
C GLY A 85 -11.03 1.48 -9.29
N LEU A 86 -10.66 0.23 -9.60
CA LEU A 86 -9.69 -0.55 -8.86
C LEU A 86 -8.30 -0.40 -9.46
N THR A 87 -7.32 -0.06 -8.61
CA THR A 87 -5.92 0.01 -9.03
C THR A 87 -5.16 -1.23 -8.55
N PHE A 88 -4.61 -1.98 -9.48
CA PHE A 88 -3.69 -3.10 -9.20
C PHE A 88 -2.26 -2.64 -9.41
N ILE A 89 -1.40 -2.91 -8.44
CA ILE A 89 0.02 -2.59 -8.50
C ILE A 89 0.79 -3.81 -7.99
N THR A 90 1.84 -4.19 -8.72
CA THR A 90 2.78 -5.26 -8.40
C THR A 90 4.20 -4.73 -8.41
#